data_AF-A0A8S3JTG3-F1
#
_entry.id   AF-A0A8S3JTG3-F1
#
_cell.length_a   1.000
_cell.length_b   1.000
_cell.length_c   1.000
_cell.angle_alpha   90.00
_cell.angle_beta   90.00
_cell.angle_gamma   90.00
#
_symmetry.space_group_name_H-M   'P 1'
#
loop_
_entity.id
_entity.type
_entity.pdbx_description
1 polymer ?
#
loop_
_entity_poly.entity_id
_entity_poly.type
_entity_poly.pdbx_seq_one_letter_code
_entity_poly.pdbx_strand_id
1 'polypeptide(L)'
;MIQSAYVGIGIVGKKGKQASLAAAFSINPFSYLTRLLFVHGRDSYKRTASLSQFIIHRGVIITVIQAIFSFTAISLYQGFLLVDYGTVYTMFPVFSLVLDQDVPADIALLYPELYKELAKGRIYQGSVIMYVGLILFDADFIHVVSITFTALIL
;
A
#
# COMPACT_ATOMS: atom_id res chain seq x y z
N MET A 1 28.29 5.98 8.52
CA MET A 1 27.37 7.14 8.41
C MET A 1 26.30 6.92 7.36
N ILE A 2 26.62 6.86 6.06
CA ILE A 2 25.60 6.68 5.00
C ILE A 2 25.01 5.26 4.98
N GLN A 3 25.86 4.22 5.06
CA GLN A 3 25.42 2.82 5.09
C GLN A 3 24.76 2.39 6.42
N SER A 4 24.98 3.17 7.48
CA SER A 4 24.40 2.92 8.81
C SER A 4 23.06 3.63 9.01
N ALA A 5 22.64 4.48 8.06
CA ALA A 5 21.36 5.18 8.11
C ALA A 5 20.25 4.34 7.44
N TYR A 6 18.99 4.53 7.86
CA TYR A 6 17.84 3.85 7.23
C TYR A 6 17.70 4.18 5.75
N VAL A 7 18.02 5.42 5.36
CA VAL A 7 18.06 5.86 3.97
C VAL A 7 19.32 6.66 3.76
N GLY A 8 20.26 6.11 2.98
CA GLY A 8 21.50 6.78 2.59
C GLY A 8 21.32 7.63 1.33
N ILE A 9 21.57 8.93 1.41
CA ILE A 9 21.52 9.85 0.27
C ILE A 9 22.92 10.41 0.04
N GLY A 10 23.47 10.17 -1.14
CA GLY A 10 24.81 10.59 -1.53
C GLY A 10 24.78 11.71 -2.56
N ILE A 11 25.61 12.73 -2.33
CA ILE A 11 25.73 13.88 -3.22
C ILE A 11 26.92 13.64 -4.17
N VAL A 12 26.73 13.86 -5.46
CA VAL A 12 27.78 13.68 -6.47
C VAL A 12 28.83 14.79 -6.36
N GLY A 13 30.01 14.44 -5.87
CA GLY A 13 31.14 15.37 -5.76
C GLY A 13 31.87 15.55 -7.10
N LYS A 14 32.41 16.75 -7.33
CA LYS A 14 33.22 17.07 -8.54
C LYS A 14 34.52 16.26 -8.63
N LYS A 15 35.08 15.86 -7.48
CA LYS A 15 36.38 15.17 -7.38
C LYS A 15 36.27 13.69 -6.95
N GLY A 16 35.07 13.21 -6.62
CA GLY A 16 34.89 11.86 -6.12
C GLY A 16 33.42 11.53 -5.90
N LYS A 17 33.05 10.28 -6.21
CA LYS A 17 31.67 9.78 -6.14
C LYS A 17 31.47 8.66 -5.10
N GLN A 18 32.46 8.40 -4.25
CA GLN A 18 32.43 7.27 -3.31
C GLN A 18 31.20 7.28 -2.41
N ALA A 19 30.85 8.43 -1.83
CA ALA A 19 29.64 8.58 -1.02
C ALA A 19 28.35 8.38 -1.82
N SER A 20 28.34 8.79 -3.10
CA SER A 20 27.19 8.61 -4.00
C SER A 20 27.04 7.17 -4.50
N LEU A 21 28.13 6.44 -4.66
CA LEU A 21 28.12 5.03 -5.09
C LEU A 21 27.73 4.09 -3.94
N ALA A 22 28.06 4.48 -2.71
CA ALA A 22 27.70 3.74 -1.50
C ALA A 22 26.31 4.11 -0.93
N ALA A 23 25.58 5.04 -1.55
CA ALA A 23 24.27 5.51 -1.11
C ALA A 23 23.12 4.81 -1.86
N ALA A 24 21.93 4.78 -1.26
CA ALA A 24 20.72 4.28 -1.91
C ALA A 24 20.18 5.26 -2.97
N PHE A 25 20.29 6.57 -2.70
CA PHE A 25 19.95 7.62 -3.66
C PHE A 25 21.17 8.47 -3.97
N SER A 26 21.33 8.82 -5.25
CA SER A 26 22.36 9.74 -5.74
C SER A 26 21.70 11.03 -6.24
N ILE A 27 22.11 12.18 -5.70
CA ILE A 27 21.64 13.49 -6.13
C ILE A 27 22.81 14.40 -6.52
N ASN A 28 22.59 15.30 -7.48
CA ASN A 28 23.63 16.23 -7.91
C ASN A 28 23.74 17.44 -6.96
N PRO A 29 22.79 18.40 -6.93
CA PRO A 29 22.76 19.43 -5.90
C PRO A 29 21.93 19.00 -4.68
N PHE A 30 22.27 19.53 -3.51
CA PHE A 30 21.50 19.32 -2.28
C PHE A 30 20.06 19.84 -2.38
N SER A 31 19.79 20.84 -3.23
CA SER A 31 18.43 21.38 -3.43
C SER A 31 17.43 20.36 -3.96
N TYR A 32 17.89 19.29 -4.63
CA TYR A 32 17.01 18.21 -5.08
C TYR A 32 16.51 17.32 -3.94
N LEU A 33 17.15 17.38 -2.77
CA LEU A 33 16.71 16.65 -1.58
C LEU A 33 15.28 17.02 -1.20
N THR A 34 14.92 18.31 -1.29
CA THR A 34 13.59 18.81 -0.97
C THR A 34 12.53 18.12 -1.84
N ARG A 35 12.73 18.08 -3.16
CA ARG A 35 11.81 17.41 -4.08
C ARG A 35 11.82 15.89 -3.93
N LEU A 36 12.96 15.30 -3.62
CA LEU A 36 13.07 13.86 -3.37
C LEU A 36 12.23 13.45 -2.15
N LEU A 37 12.31 14.19 -1.05
CA LEU A 37 11.59 13.86 0.18
C LEU A 37 10.10 14.23 0.12
N PHE A 38 9.77 15.48 -0.21
CA PHE A 38 8.40 15.99 -0.08
C PHE A 38 7.45 15.49 -1.17
N VAL A 39 7.95 15.25 -2.38
CA VAL A 39 7.12 14.75 -3.50
C VAL A 39 7.25 13.23 -3.56
N HIS A 40 8.42 12.73 -3.96
CA HIS A 40 8.60 11.30 -4.22
C HIS A 40 8.54 10.45 -2.94
N GLY A 41 9.09 10.95 -1.83
CA GLY A 41 9.01 10.28 -0.53
C GLY A 41 7.59 10.16 0.00
N ARG A 42 6.80 11.25 -0.09
CA ARG A 42 5.37 11.25 0.28
C ARG A 42 4.57 10.27 -0.58
N ASP A 43 4.71 10.36 -1.91
CA ASP A 43 3.97 9.52 -2.84
C ASP A 43 4.31 8.04 -2.63
N SER A 44 5.60 7.72 -2.50
CA SER A 44 6.06 6.36 -2.21
C SER A 44 5.48 5.83 -0.90
N TYR A 45 5.48 6.63 0.17
CA TYR A 45 4.91 6.24 1.45
C TYR A 45 3.40 5.99 1.35
N LYS A 46 2.62 6.92 0.79
CA LYS A 46 1.15 6.78 0.70
C LYS A 46 0.72 5.63 -0.20
N ARG A 47 1.37 5.46 -1.36
CA ARG A 47 1.09 4.36 -2.29
C ARG A 47 1.41 3.01 -1.66
N THR A 48 2.58 2.89 -1.03
CA THR A 48 3.00 1.64 -0.36
C THR A 48 2.08 1.31 0.82
N ALA A 49 1.69 2.30 1.62
CA ALA A 49 0.76 2.11 2.73
C ALA A 49 -0.62 1.63 2.25
N SER A 50 -1.18 2.29 1.23
CA SER A 50 -2.49 1.93 0.67
C SER A 50 -2.46 0.56 -0.01
N LEU A 51 -1.40 0.27 -0.77
CA LEU A 51 -1.19 -1.04 -1.40
C LEU A 51 -1.04 -2.15 -0.37
N SER A 52 -0.27 -1.93 0.69
CA SER A 52 -0.11 -2.89 1.79
C SER A 52 -1.44 -3.18 2.47
N GLN A 53 -2.23 -2.12 2.76
CA GLN A 53 -3.56 -2.26 3.33
C GLN A 53 -4.49 -3.08 2.43
N PHE A 54 -4.50 -2.81 1.13
CA PHE A 54 -5.28 -3.55 0.14
C PHE A 54 -4.89 -5.03 0.07
N ILE A 55 -3.58 -5.33 0.02
CA ILE A 55 -3.07 -6.71 -0.05
C ILE A 55 -3.43 -7.50 1.20
N ILE A 56 -3.27 -6.90 2.38
CA ILE A 56 -3.64 -7.55 3.65
C ILE A 56 -5.16 -7.79 3.66
N HIS A 57 -5.97 -6.87 3.10
CA HIS A 57 -7.44 -6.94 3.21
C HIS A 57 -8.03 -8.07 2.42
N ARG A 58 -7.69 -8.10 1.13
CA ARG A 58 -8.07 -9.19 0.25
C ARG A 58 -7.54 -10.53 0.77
N GLY A 59 -6.32 -10.55 1.32
CA GLY A 59 -5.69 -11.76 1.86
C GLY A 59 -6.45 -12.31 3.07
N VAL A 60 -6.87 -11.45 3.99
CA VAL A 60 -7.68 -11.85 5.15
C VAL A 60 -9.07 -12.29 4.73
N ILE A 61 -9.74 -11.59 3.81
CA ILE A 61 -11.07 -12.00 3.32
C ILE A 61 -11.02 -13.41 2.73
N ILE A 62 -10.08 -13.66 1.81
CA ILE A 62 -9.99 -14.94 1.11
C ILE A 62 -9.68 -16.06 2.11
N THR A 63 -8.77 -15.84 3.06
CA THR A 63 -8.42 -16.85 4.06
C THR A 63 -9.56 -17.14 5.04
N VAL A 64 -10.30 -16.12 5.49
CA VAL A 64 -11.48 -16.29 6.37
C VAL A 64 -12.59 -17.07 5.66
N ILE A 65 -12.93 -16.69 4.43
CA ILE A 65 -13.94 -17.40 3.63
C ILE A 65 -13.51 -18.86 3.41
N GLN A 66 -12.26 -19.08 3.01
CA GLN A 66 -11.74 -20.42 2.80
C GLN A 66 -11.75 -21.26 4.10
N ALA A 67 -11.45 -20.65 5.25
CA ALA A 67 -11.50 -21.32 6.54
C ALA A 67 -12.93 -21.75 6.92
N ILE A 68 -13.93 -20.90 6.70
CA ILE A 68 -15.35 -21.23 6.93
C ILE A 68 -15.77 -22.43 6.05
N PHE A 69 -15.46 -22.39 4.76
CA PHE A 69 -15.84 -23.46 3.83
C PHE A 69 -15.06 -24.77 4.05
N SER A 70 -13.86 -24.70 4.62
CA SER A 70 -13.10 -25.89 5.02
C SER A 70 -13.84 -26.75 6.05
N PHE A 71 -14.71 -26.17 6.89
CA PHE A 71 -15.57 -26.94 7.80
C PHE A 71 -16.67 -27.74 7.08
N THR A 72 -16.99 -27.38 5.84
CA THR A 72 -17.97 -28.10 5.00
C THR A 72 -17.32 -29.09 4.02
N ALA A 73 -16.00 -29.32 4.14
CA ALA A 73 -15.20 -30.19 3.27
C ALA A 73 -15.18 -29.80 1.77
N ILE A 74 -15.67 -28.60 1.42
CA ILE A 74 -15.67 -28.07 0.06
C ILE A 74 -14.72 -26.87 0.02
N SER A 75 -13.73 -26.89 -0.87
CA SER A 75 -12.86 -25.74 -1.13
C SER A 75 -13.56 -24.79 -2.09
N LEU A 76 -13.79 -23.54 -1.70
CA LEU A 76 -14.47 -22.53 -2.53
C LEU A 76 -13.67 -22.19 -3.79
N TYR A 77 -12.35 -22.07 -3.64
CA TYR A 77 -11.41 -21.87 -4.74
C TYR A 77 -10.52 -23.11 -4.86
N GLN A 78 -10.46 -23.73 -6.05
CA GLN A 78 -9.65 -24.92 -6.31
C GLN A 78 -8.58 -24.64 -7.39
N GLY A 79 -7.36 -25.11 -7.15
CA GLY A 79 -6.27 -25.07 -8.12
C GLY A 79 -5.96 -23.68 -8.65
N PHE A 80 -5.99 -23.51 -9.97
CA PHE A 80 -5.65 -22.26 -10.66
C PHE A 80 -6.60 -21.10 -10.35
N LEU A 81 -7.88 -21.36 -10.02
CA LEU A 81 -8.84 -20.31 -9.69
C LEU A 81 -8.41 -19.46 -8.49
N LEU A 82 -7.75 -20.05 -7.49
CA LEU A 82 -7.21 -19.31 -6.35
C LEU A 82 -6.07 -18.37 -6.78
N VAL A 83 -5.22 -18.85 -7.68
CA VAL A 83 -4.08 -18.08 -8.21
C VAL A 83 -4.59 -16.93 -9.08
N ASP A 84 -5.52 -17.20 -10.00
CA ASP A 84 -6.09 -16.22 -10.91
C ASP A 84 -6.84 -15.10 -10.15
N TYR A 85 -7.53 -15.44 -9.06
CA TYR A 85 -8.18 -14.45 -8.19
C TYR A 85 -7.18 -13.60 -7.40
N GLY A 86 -6.14 -14.21 -6.86
CA GLY A 86 -5.09 -13.49 -6.10
C GLY A 86 -4.18 -12.61 -6.97
N THR A 87 -4.09 -12.92 -8.27
CA THR A 87 -3.25 -12.19 -9.23
C THR A 87 -4.08 -11.47 -10.28
N VAL A 88 -4.54 -12.15 -11.33
CA VAL A 88 -5.11 -11.55 -12.55
C VAL A 88 -6.30 -10.64 -12.25
N TYR A 89 -7.31 -11.12 -11.53
CA TYR A 89 -8.55 -10.36 -11.32
C TYR A 89 -8.38 -9.15 -10.39
N THR A 90 -7.32 -9.11 -9.60
CA THR A 90 -7.06 -8.04 -8.63
C THR A 90 -5.88 -7.13 -9.02
N MET A 91 -5.27 -7.33 -10.21
CA MET A 91 -4.16 -6.47 -10.67
C MET A 91 -4.60 -5.05 -11.03
N PHE A 92 -5.79 -4.88 -11.63
CA PHE A 92 -6.26 -3.56 -12.05
C PHE A 92 -6.38 -2.55 -10.89
N PRO A 93 -7.00 -2.91 -9.74
CA PRO A 93 -6.99 -2.07 -8.55
C PRO A 93 -5.58 -1.76 -8.03
N VAL A 94 -4.67 -2.74 -8.07
CA VAL A 94 -3.27 -2.55 -7.65
C VAL A 94 -2.57 -1.49 -8.52
N PHE A 95 -2.72 -1.56 -9.84
CA PHE A 95 -2.14 -0.57 -10.74
C PHE A 95 -2.74 0.82 -10.52
N SER A 96 -4.04 0.91 -10.28
CA SER A 96 -4.70 2.18 -9.96
C SER A 96 -4.12 2.82 -8.70
N LEU A 97 -3.91 2.04 -7.63
CA LEU A 97 -3.35 2.53 -6.36
C LEU A 97 -1.88 2.96 -6.47
N VAL A 98 -1.10 2.32 -7.34
CA VAL A 98 0.32 2.66 -7.56
C VAL A 98 0.47 3.94 -8.39
N LEU A 99 -0.45 4.20 -9.31
CA LEU A 99 -0.45 5.39 -10.16
C LEU A 99 -1.14 6.59 -9.52
N ASP A 100 -1.87 6.37 -8.42
CA ASP A 100 -2.61 7.43 -7.73
C ASP A 100 -1.70 8.54 -7.20
N GLN A 101 -2.19 9.77 -7.25
CA GLN A 101 -1.47 10.96 -6.78
C GLN A 101 -2.39 11.80 -5.89
N ASP A 102 -2.07 11.80 -4.60
CA ASP A 102 -2.81 12.51 -3.55
C ASP A 102 -2.71 14.04 -3.72
N VAL A 103 -1.51 14.56 -3.95
CA VAL A 103 -1.23 16.00 -4.03
C VAL A 103 -0.27 16.28 -5.19
N PRO A 104 -0.51 17.30 -6.02
CA PRO A 104 0.41 17.69 -7.07
C PRO A 104 1.74 18.20 -6.49
N ALA A 105 2.82 18.00 -7.25
CA ALA A 105 4.19 18.29 -6.78
C ALA A 105 4.38 19.74 -6.28
N ASP A 106 3.71 20.72 -6.91
CA ASP A 106 3.83 22.13 -6.56
C ASP A 106 3.23 22.42 -5.18
N ILE A 107 2.08 21.83 -4.86
CA ILE A 107 1.42 21.99 -3.55
C ILE A 107 2.23 21.28 -2.46
N ALA A 108 2.79 20.11 -2.76
CA ALA A 108 3.64 19.38 -1.82
C ALA A 108 4.92 20.14 -1.44
N LEU A 109 5.46 20.95 -2.35
CA LEU A 109 6.60 21.84 -2.10
C LEU A 109 6.20 23.13 -1.40
N LEU A 110 5.02 23.68 -1.71
CA LEU A 110 4.50 24.90 -1.10
C LEU A 110 4.12 24.69 0.38
N TYR A 111 3.58 23.52 0.73
CA TYR A 111 3.11 23.18 2.07
C TYR A 111 3.82 21.94 2.64
N PRO A 112 5.07 22.08 3.14
CA PRO A 112 5.84 20.95 3.70
C PRO A 112 5.20 20.35 4.97
N GLU A 113 4.27 21.08 5.60
CA GLU A 113 3.51 20.60 6.77
C GLU A 113 2.69 19.34 6.47
N LEU A 114 2.24 19.18 5.22
CA LEU A 114 1.54 17.98 4.77
C LEU A 114 2.36 16.71 5.06
N TYR A 115 3.69 16.78 5.02
CA TYR A 115 4.56 15.64 5.30
C TYR A 115 4.38 15.08 6.72
N LYS A 116 4.01 15.92 7.70
CA LYS A 116 3.77 15.49 9.10
C LYS A 116 2.55 14.57 9.22
N GLU A 117 1.60 14.66 8.30
CA GLU A 117 0.43 13.79 8.28
C GLU A 117 0.81 12.32 8.05
N LEU A 118 1.91 12.05 7.34
CA LEU A 118 2.38 10.70 7.03
C LEU A 118 2.77 9.92 8.29
N ALA A 119 3.14 10.62 9.37
CA ALA A 119 3.47 9.98 10.65
C ALA A 119 2.24 9.48 11.42
N LYS A 120 1.04 9.97 11.09
CA LYS A 120 -0.20 9.52 11.72
C LYS A 120 -0.63 8.21 11.07
N GLY A 121 -0.33 7.10 11.73
CA GLY A 121 -0.79 5.78 11.31
C GLY A 121 -2.31 5.75 11.17
N ARG A 122 -2.80 5.35 10.00
CA ARG A 122 -4.23 5.06 9.82
C ARG A 122 -4.49 3.64 10.29
N ILE A 123 -5.44 3.50 11.21
CA ILE A 123 -5.88 2.19 11.67
C ILE A 123 -6.71 1.57 10.56
N TYR A 124 -6.50 0.27 10.39
CA TYR A 124 -7.13 -0.53 9.38
C TYR A 124 -8.64 -0.68 9.64
N GLN A 125 -9.45 0.16 9.01
CA GLN A 125 -10.91 0.15 9.20
C GLN A 125 -11.60 -1.04 8.50
N GLY A 126 -11.02 -1.53 7.40
CA GLY A 126 -11.66 -2.53 6.56
C GLY A 126 -11.89 -3.89 7.24
N SER A 127 -10.98 -4.37 8.10
CA SER A 127 -11.20 -5.63 8.83
C SER A 127 -12.17 -5.48 10.00
N VAL A 128 -12.28 -4.28 10.59
CA VAL A 128 -13.31 -3.98 11.59
C VAL A 128 -14.69 -4.00 10.93
N ILE A 129 -14.86 -3.35 9.78
CA ILE A 129 -16.10 -3.37 9.00
C ILE A 129 -16.45 -4.80 8.58
N MET A 130 -15.47 -5.59 8.15
CA MET A 130 -15.67 -7.01 7.80
C MET A 130 -16.13 -7.84 9.00
N TYR A 131 -15.48 -7.70 10.16
CA TYR A 131 -15.85 -8.43 11.37
C TYR A 131 -17.26 -8.07 11.85
N VAL A 132 -17.58 -6.77 11.85
CA VAL A 132 -18.92 -6.27 12.18
C VAL A 132 -19.96 -6.78 11.17
N GLY A 133 -19.63 -6.78 9.88
CA GLY A 133 -20.50 -7.28 8.81
C GLY A 133 -20.81 -8.77 8.93
N LEU A 134 -19.84 -9.60 9.31
CA LEU A 134 -20.05 -11.03 9.57
C LEU A 134 -21.00 -11.26 10.75
N ILE A 135 -20.89 -10.47 11.82
CA ILE A 135 -21.78 -10.58 13.00
C ILE A 135 -23.20 -10.11 12.68
N LEU A 136 -23.35 -9.02 11.91
CA LEU A 136 -24.65 -8.41 11.63
C LEU A 136 -25.50 -9.20 10.61
N PHE A 137 -24.87 -9.96 9.72
CA PHE A 137 -25.51 -10.60 8.58
C PHE A 137 -25.23 -12.11 8.52
N ASP A 138 -25.33 -12.79 9.67
CA ASP A 138 -25.18 -14.24 9.78
C ASP A 138 -26.12 -15.03 8.83
N ALA A 139 -27.25 -14.43 8.44
CA ALA A 139 -28.27 -15.06 7.60
C ALA A 139 -28.04 -14.95 6.07
N ASP A 140 -27.29 -13.94 5.60
CA ASP A 140 -27.14 -13.62 4.17
C ASP A 140 -25.67 -13.43 3.79
N PHE A 141 -24.88 -14.49 3.98
CA PHE A 141 -23.42 -14.50 3.78
C PHE A 141 -22.98 -14.00 2.39
N ILE A 142 -23.77 -14.27 1.33
CA ILE A 142 -23.47 -13.83 -0.05
C ILE A 142 -23.54 -12.30 -0.18
N HIS A 143 -24.48 -11.66 0.50
CA HIS A 143 -24.60 -10.20 0.49
C HIS A 143 -23.48 -9.53 1.29
N VAL A 144 -23.00 -10.16 2.38
CA VAL A 144 -21.83 -9.68 3.13
C VAL A 144 -20.56 -9.69 2.28
N VAL A 145 -20.32 -10.77 1.54
CA VAL A 145 -19.17 -10.89 0.64
C VAL A 145 -19.27 -9.84 -0.49
N SER A 146 -20.46 -9.61 -1.05
CA SER A 146 -20.67 -8.60 -2.10
C SER A 146 -20.49 -7.16 -1.60
N ILE A 147 -21.04 -6.81 -0.43
CA ILE A 147 -20.93 -5.46 0.16
C ILE A 147 -19.48 -5.16 0.57
N THR A 148 -18.76 -6.13 1.14
CA THR A 148 -17.36 -5.98 1.51
C THR A 148 -16.44 -5.84 0.29
N PHE A 149 -16.73 -6.55 -0.80
CA PHE A 149 -16.00 -6.39 -2.06
C PHE A 149 -16.26 -5.02 -2.70
N THR A 150 -17.47 -4.48 -2.55
CA THR A 150 -17.84 -3.15 -3.06
C THR A 150 -17.22 -2.03 -2.22
N ALA A 151 -17.17 -2.19 -0.90
CA ALA A 151 -16.49 -1.29 0.03
C ALA A 151 -14.95 -1.34 -0.03
N LEU A 152 -14.37 -2.30 -0.77
CA LEU A 152 -12.95 -2.39 -1.07
C LEU A 152 -12.52 -1.45 -2.22
N ILE A 153 -13.48 -1.11 -3.09
CA ILE A 153 -13.26 -0.35 -4.33
C ILE A 153 -13.50 1.16 -4.13
N LEU A 154 -14.31 1.52 -3.13
CA LEU A 154 -14.59 2.90 -2.70
C LEU A 154 -13.69 3.34 -1.55
#